data_AF-A0A9E0EDH8-F1
#
_entry.id   AF-A0A9E0EDH8-F1
#
_cell.length_a   1.000
_cell.length_b   1.000
_cell.length_c   1.000
_cell.angle_alpha   90.00
_cell.angle_beta   90.00
_cell.angle_gamma   90.00
#
_symmetry.space_group_name_H-M   'P 1'
#
loop_
_entity.id
_entity.type
_entity.pdbx_description
1 polymer ?
#
loop_
_entity_poly.entity_id
_entity_poly.type
_entity_poly.pdbx_seq_one_letter_code
_entity_poly.pdbx_strand_id
1 'polypeptide(L)' 'EKMLRALEIDYENKKVNVDLSKLYKNIDIAETLSNLTGKWIKKITQNQVEFADGSIVNTRDLDYRLIKPLIWWE' A
#
# COMPACT_ATOMS: atom_id res chain seq x y z
N GLU A 1 -2.20 14.58 10.46
CA GLU A 1 -1.89 13.43 11.37
C GLU A 1 -2.09 12.00 10.83
N LYS A 2 -2.75 11.74 9.68
CA LYS A 2 -2.98 10.37 9.19
C LYS A 2 -1.73 9.65 8.66
N MET A 3 -0.76 10.41 8.14
CA MET A 3 0.49 9.88 7.60
C MET A 3 1.28 9.09 8.64
N LEU A 4 1.59 9.71 9.78
CA LEU A 4 2.37 9.11 10.86
C LEU A 4 1.72 7.85 11.44
N ARG A 5 0.39 7.71 11.39
CA ARG A 5 -0.30 6.53 11.91
C ARG A 5 -0.18 5.31 11.00
N ALA A 6 0.03 5.53 9.71
CA ALA A 6 0.13 4.49 8.71
C ALA A 6 1.57 4.08 8.38
N LEU A 7 2.53 4.91 8.76
CA LEU A 7 3.96 4.69 8.51
C LEU A 7 4.62 4.20 9.78
N GLU A 8 5.06 2.95 9.77
CA GLU A 8 5.99 2.42 10.75
C GLU A 8 7.40 2.57 10.21
N ILE A 9 8.14 3.50 10.78
CA ILE A 9 9.54 3.73 10.45
C ILE A 9 10.38 2.84 11.36
N ASP A 10 10.95 1.80 10.77
CA ASP A 10 11.93 0.93 11.41
C ASP A 10 13.31 1.61 11.28
N TYR A 11 13.70 2.34 12.31
CA TYR A 11 14.96 3.09 12.34
C TYR A 11 16.19 2.18 12.36
N GLU A 12 16.06 0.96 12.89
CA GLU A 12 17.15 -0.02 12.97
C GLU A 12 17.49 -0.60 11.59
N ASN A 13 16.46 -0.90 10.78
CA ASN A 13 16.61 -1.44 9.43
C ASN A 13 16.55 -0.37 8.33
N LYS A 14 16.39 0.91 8.70
CA LYS A 14 16.15 2.04 7.77
C LYS A 14 15.02 1.75 6.78
N LYS A 15 13.99 1.05 7.25
CA LYS A 15 12.88 0.58 6.42
C LYS A 15 11.61 1.30 6.83
N VAL A 16 10.83 1.71 5.84
CA VAL A 16 9.52 2.31 6.06
C VAL A 16 8.49 1.26 5.68
N ASN A 17 7.79 0.73 6.68
CA ASN A 17 6.66 -0.16 6.47
C ASN A 17 5.39 0.66 6.46
N VAL A 18 4.54 0.44 5.45
CA VAL A 18 3.26 1.10 5.34
C VAL A 18 2.17 0.10 5.69
N ASP A 19 1.41 0.39 6.73
CA ASP A 19 0.17 -0.32 7.01
C ASP A 19 -1.02 0.49 6.47
N LEU A 20 -1.53 0.07 5.31
CA LEU A 20 -2.69 0.69 4.68
C LEU A 20 -3.96 0.55 5.53
N SER A 21 -4.08 -0.52 6.31
CA SER A 21 -5.26 -0.78 7.16
C SER A 21 -5.41 0.28 8.26
N LYS A 22 -4.30 0.90 8.68
CA LYS A 22 -4.29 2.03 9.63
C LYS A 22 -4.69 3.37 9.00
N LEU A 23 -4.65 3.52 7.67
CA LEU A 23 -5.07 4.77 7.01
C LEU A 23 -6.58 4.98 7.06
N TYR A 24 -7.34 3.94 6.70
CA TYR A 24 -8.79 3.96 6.64
C TYR A 24 -9.35 2.60 7.08
N LYS A 25 -10.44 2.62 7.84
CA LYS A 25 -11.13 1.39 8.25
C LYS A 25 -11.69 0.69 7.01
N ASN A 26 -11.49 -0.63 6.92
CA ASN A 26 -12.01 -1.49 5.84
C ASN A 26 -11.54 -1.08 4.43
N ILE A 27 -10.31 -0.56 4.29
CA ILE A 27 -9.75 -0.30 2.97
C ILE A 27 -9.51 -1.62 2.22
N ASP A 28 -9.96 -1.69 0.97
CA ASP A 28 -9.57 -2.76 0.06
C ASP A 28 -8.20 -2.40 -0.55
N ILE A 29 -7.15 -3.09 -0.07
CA ILE A 29 -5.78 -2.84 -0.51
C ILE A 29 -5.62 -3.15 -2.00
N ALA A 30 -6.26 -4.20 -2.51
CA ALA A 30 -6.10 -4.61 -3.89
C ALA A 30 -6.75 -3.59 -4.82
N GLU A 31 -7.98 -3.17 -4.51
CA GLU A 31 -8.68 -2.14 -5.27
C GLU A 31 -7.95 -0.80 -5.21
N THR A 32 -7.42 -0.44 -4.03
CA THR A 32 -6.61 0.78 -3.86
C THR A 32 -5.37 0.77 -4.75
N LEU A 33 -4.64 -0.34 -4.79
CA LEU A 33 -3.46 -0.46 -5.65
C LEU A 33 -3.82 -0.46 -7.13
N SER A 34 -4.95 -1.07 -7.51
CA SER A 34 -5.51 -1.00 -8.87
C SER A 34 -5.81 0.44 -9.27
N ASN A 35 -6.48 1.20 -8.40
CA ASN A 35 -6.81 2.60 -8.64
C ASN A 35 -5.55 3.49 -8.73
N LEU A 36 -4.55 3.24 -7.87
CA LEU A 36 -3.29 3.99 -7.89
C LEU A 36 -2.43 3.71 -9.12
N THR A 37 -2.35 2.46 -9.54
CA THR A 37 -1.48 2.04 -10.64
C THR A 37 -2.19 2.08 -11.99
N GLY A 38 -3.52 2.19 -12.01
CA GLY A 38 -4.36 2.06 -13.20
C GLY A 38 -4.34 0.64 -13.79
N LYS A 39 -3.88 -0.36 -13.03
CA LYS A 39 -3.70 -1.74 -13.51
C LYS A 39 -4.81 -2.63 -13.02
N TRP A 40 -5.36 -3.45 -13.93
CA TRP A 40 -6.36 -4.45 -13.59
C TRP A 40 -5.78 -5.55 -12.70
N ILE A 41 -6.50 -5.90 -11.65
CA ILE A 41 -6.12 -6.98 -10.75
C ILE A 41 -6.39 -8.31 -11.44
N LYS A 42 -5.38 -9.17 -11.49
CA LYS A 42 -5.50 -10.53 -12.01
C LYS A 42 -5.73 -11.53 -10.90
N LYS A 43 -5.01 -11.39 -9.77
CA LYS A 43 -5.14 -12.28 -8.62
C LYS A 43 -4.78 -11.54 -7.33
N ILE A 44 -5.56 -11.81 -6.28
CA ILE A 44 -5.31 -11.32 -4.93
C ILE A 44 -4.91 -12.51 -4.07
N THR A 45 -3.80 -12.37 -3.37
CA THR A 45 -3.31 -13.32 -2.37
C THR A 45 -3.18 -12.57 -1.04
N GLN A 46 -3.15 -13.28 0.08
CA GLN A 46 -3.10 -12.70 1.42
C GLN A 46 -2.04 -11.59 1.59
N ASN A 47 -0.88 -11.72 0.92
CA ASN A 47 0.24 -10.77 1.06
C ASN A 47 0.67 -10.12 -0.27
N GLN A 48 -0.01 -10.42 -1.38
CA GLN A 48 0.43 -10.04 -2.72
C GLN A 48 -0.75 -9.78 -3.64
N VAL A 49 -0.59 -8.80 -4.53
CA VAL A 49 -1.54 -8.48 -5.60
C VAL A 49 -0.81 -8.63 -6.93
N GLU A 50 -1.29 -9.54 -7.78
CA GLU A 50 -0.82 -9.73 -9.14
C GLU A 50 -1.73 -8.96 -10.09
N PHE A 51 -1.14 -8.13 -10.94
CA PHE A 51 -1.82 -7.36 -11.97
C PHE A 51 -1.83 -8.11 -13.32
N ALA A 52 -2.77 -7.73 -14.20
CA ALA A 52 -2.92 -8.30 -15.53
C ALA A 52 -1.65 -8.16 -16.40
N ASP A 53 -0.88 -7.10 -16.15
CA ASP A 53 0.40 -6.78 -16.79
C ASP A 53 1.58 -7.66 -16.29
N GLY A 54 1.32 -8.60 -15.37
CA GLY A 54 2.35 -9.47 -14.77
C GLY A 54 3.15 -8.82 -13.63
N SER A 55 2.87 -7.56 -13.31
CA SER A 55 3.43 -6.88 -12.13
C SER A 55 2.87 -7.49 -10.84
N ILE A 56 3.72 -7.70 -9.83
CA ILE A 56 3.32 -8.22 -8.52
C ILE A 56 3.72 -7.20 -7.45
N VAL A 57 2.77 -6.82 -6.59
CA VAL A 57 2.99 -5.91 -5.47
C VAL A 57 2.79 -6.66 -4.15
N ASN A 58 3.80 -6.60 -3.28
CA ASN A 58 3.72 -7.15 -1.93
C ASN A 58 3.01 -6.17 -1.01
N THR A 59 1.90 -6.56 -0.39
CA THR A 59 1.14 -5.71 0.53
C THR A 59 1.85 -5.48 1.86
N ARG A 60 2.80 -6.36 2.24
CA ARG A 60 3.65 -6.20 3.42
C ARG A 60 4.85 -5.29 3.19
N ASP A 61 5.24 -5.11 1.94
CA ASP A 61 6.44 -4.38 1.53
C ASP A 61 6.04 -3.35 0.46
N LEU A 62 5.18 -2.43 0.88
CA LEU A 62 4.66 -1.38 0.02
C LEU A 62 5.60 -0.17 0.03
N ASP A 63 5.95 0.30 -1.16
CA ASP A 63 6.70 1.52 -1.29
C ASP A 63 5.83 2.72 -0.90
N TYR A 64 6.26 3.45 0.14
CA TYR A 64 5.51 4.60 0.66
C TYR A 64 5.32 5.72 -0.38
N ARG A 65 6.11 5.74 -1.45
CA ARG A 65 5.96 6.72 -2.54
C ARG A 65 4.69 6.48 -3.34
N LEU A 66 4.23 5.23 -3.47
CA LEU A 66 3.00 4.87 -4.17
C LEU A 66 1.75 5.29 -3.40
N ILE A 67 1.81 5.21 -2.08
CA ILE A 67 0.69 5.51 -1.18
C ILE A 67 0.67 6.98 -0.75
N LYS A 68 1.74 7.73 -0.99
CA LYS A 68 1.84 9.18 -0.77
C LYS A 68 0.61 9.99 -1.24
N PRO A 69 0.07 9.78 -2.47
CA PRO A 69 -1.13 10.49 -2.91
C PRO A 69 -2.43 10.09 -2.18
N LEU A 70 -2.47 8.91 -1.54
CA LEU A 70 -3.65 8.49 -0.75
C LEU A 70 -3.70 9.13 0.63
N ILE A 71 -2.55 9.62 1.11
CA ILE A 71 -2.47 10.22 2.43
C ILE A 71 -2.89 11.68 2.32
N TRP A 72 -3.95 12.03 3.05
CA TRP A 72 -4.33 13.42 3.22
C TRP A 72 -3.36 14.14 4.16
N TRP A 73 -2.71 15.17 3.64
CA TRP A 73 -1.80 16.05 4.36
C TRP A 73 -2.60 17.25 4.87
N GLU A 74 -3.11 17.14 6.10
CA GLU A 74 -3.42 18.32 6.93
C GLU A 74 -2.17 18.73 7.71
#